data_AF-A0A136J2W2-F1
#
_entry.id   AF-A0A136J2W2-F1
#
_cell.length_a   1.000
_cell.length_b   1.000
_cell.length_c   1.000
_cell.angle_alpha   90.00
_cell.angle_beta   90.00
_cell.angle_gamma   90.00
#
_symmetry.space_group_name_H-M   'P 1'
#
loop_
_entity.id
_entity.type
_entity.pdbx_description
1 polymer ?
#
loop_
_entity_poly.entity_id
_entity_poly.type
_entity_poly.pdbx_seq_one_letter_code
_entity_poly.pdbx_strand_id
1 'polypeptide(L)'
;MISDRPPRAHVEQHPYTTSSQSPPPTDQSNSPSGITRERSASGIRSHLPRSRANSNEILIDHFYKYLHPSHPFLPPRRFFNIFFDADSDSYQFLLMAVKLGGSKYAKHLASEQLRELAFTTACGPLPMTPQSVQGLLLMSIIACGDALFEHHAGWLDRALSMAMDIGMNHKSFIDTAPDLILAESFRRTWYILFVQQSTRNMKHSRSKVEAADIEHNVDLPCEEWEYESGIIPTPISVADYEARRNLSKVEFSSLAYLVDICKIRVELVLPYMRSNDDKKKASFDRADSKICDWLRRVPRWKLDLVDQDGVSDLVIHLAMNLAHVNRLRLRQSGLRSGLNVRDYFHLGPANGPYRTTKVTKGAGWKVQPFEIQAADAFCESFRYSIPVEYLHPMIGSALLVVALAYLDACVFLGLDSAVLREKIDMLLNVLSMHGDTWRLSRTIADDVRFVIKEYLDSSGVGIERSPAVIETVAWDPSLTVPTLDYVTNGILHDSLLALPPSQPGDFHDWVHVSNGASWLGVTSV
;
A
#
# COMPACT_ATOMS: atom_id res chain seq x y z
N MET A 1 9.11 11.10 12.69
CA MET A 1 7.89 11.91 12.86
C MET A 1 6.73 10.96 12.67
N ILE A 2 6.28 10.35 13.76
CA ILE A 2 5.12 9.46 13.75
C ILE A 2 4.37 9.76 15.04
N SER A 3 3.06 9.96 14.95
CA SER A 3 2.21 10.14 16.12
C SER A 3 1.00 9.27 16.01
N ASP A 4 0.65 8.73 17.16
CA ASP A 4 -0.62 8.09 17.47
C ASP A 4 -0.85 8.21 18.99
N ARG A 5 -0.47 9.37 19.55
CA ARG A 5 -0.46 9.58 20.99
C ARG A 5 -1.88 9.91 21.46
N PRO A 6 -2.37 9.27 22.54
CA PRO A 6 -3.60 9.73 23.16
C PRO A 6 -3.45 11.20 23.59
N PRO A 7 -4.52 12.02 23.51
CA PRO A 7 -4.47 13.41 23.97
C PRO A 7 -3.92 13.48 25.38
N ARG A 8 -3.01 14.43 25.65
CA ARG A 8 -2.51 14.65 27.02
C ARG A 8 -3.70 14.88 27.94
N ALA A 9 -3.98 13.93 28.82
CA ALA A 9 -4.93 14.13 29.89
C ALA A 9 -4.51 15.39 30.65
N HIS A 10 -5.46 16.32 30.85
CA HIS A 10 -5.22 17.45 31.73
C HIS A 10 -4.96 16.91 33.13
N VAL A 11 -3.69 16.84 33.51
CA VAL A 11 -3.28 16.66 34.89
C VAL A 11 -3.82 17.87 35.63
N GLU A 12 -4.83 17.65 36.48
CA GLU A 12 -5.35 18.66 37.39
C GLU A 12 -4.24 19.06 38.36
N GLN A 13 -3.51 20.12 38.00
CA GLN A 13 -2.52 20.74 38.85
C GLN A 13 -3.23 21.55 39.92
N HIS A 14 -3.41 20.98 41.11
CA HIS A 14 -3.63 21.79 42.31
C HIS A 14 -2.28 22.06 43.01
N PRO A 15 -1.94 23.33 43.30
CA PRO A 15 -0.60 23.71 43.72
C PRO A 15 -0.46 23.79 45.25
N TYR A 16 0.74 23.47 45.74
CA TYR A 16 1.26 24.09 46.96
C TYR A 16 2.72 24.50 46.77
N THR A 17 2.97 25.80 46.96
CA THR A 17 4.26 26.44 47.25
C THR A 17 4.88 25.81 48.52
N THR A 18 6.17 25.87 48.83
CA THR A 18 7.25 26.89 48.67
C THR A 18 8.57 26.12 48.97
N SER A 19 9.79 26.42 48.52
CA SER A 19 10.61 27.61 48.82
C SER A 19 12.01 27.51 48.19
N SER A 20 12.46 28.64 47.64
CA SER A 20 13.82 29.22 47.63
C SER A 20 15.01 28.48 48.27
N GLN A 21 16.13 28.34 47.54
CA GLN A 21 17.36 29.17 47.69
C GLN A 21 18.52 28.71 46.78
N SER A 22 19.23 29.67 46.18
CA SER A 22 20.63 29.57 45.68
C SER A 22 21.50 30.46 46.57
N PRO A 23 22.85 30.33 46.64
CA PRO A 23 23.78 30.86 45.59
C PRO A 23 25.16 30.10 45.54
N PRO A 24 26.31 30.64 45.05
CA PRO A 24 26.65 30.70 43.62
C PRO A 24 28.11 30.17 43.35
N PRO A 25 28.99 30.70 42.46
CA PRO A 25 29.89 29.83 41.67
C PRO A 25 31.39 30.03 41.98
N THR A 26 32.29 29.41 41.20
CA THR A 26 33.72 29.76 41.19
C THR A 26 34.29 29.67 39.77
N ASP A 27 34.73 30.81 39.24
CA ASP A 27 35.57 30.89 38.05
C ASP A 27 36.97 30.31 38.29
N GLN A 28 37.56 29.72 37.25
CA GLN A 28 38.89 30.17 36.82
C GLN A 28 39.26 29.75 35.40
N SER A 29 39.77 30.71 34.65
CA SER A 29 40.39 30.57 33.33
C SER A 29 41.76 29.91 33.41
N ASN A 30 42.17 29.18 32.36
CA ASN A 30 43.37 29.52 31.59
C ASN A 30 43.61 28.60 30.38
N SER A 31 44.27 29.18 29.38
CA SER A 31 44.87 28.59 28.17
C SER A 31 46.08 29.47 27.82
N PRO A 32 46.93 29.15 26.81
CA PRO A 32 47.34 27.85 26.25
C PRO A 32 48.90 27.71 26.20
N SER A 33 49.41 26.52 25.84
CA SER A 33 50.76 26.20 25.26
C SER A 33 51.09 24.73 25.56
N GLY A 34 51.81 23.95 24.75
CA GLY A 34 52.36 24.19 23.42
C GLY A 34 53.03 22.91 22.86
N ILE A 35 53.00 22.79 21.53
CA ILE A 35 53.67 21.83 20.62
C ILE A 35 54.79 20.94 21.23
N THR A 36 54.63 19.61 21.11
CA THR A 36 55.72 18.74 20.61
C THR A 36 55.15 17.60 19.73
N ARG A 37 56.01 17.04 18.88
CA ARG A 37 55.68 16.30 17.66
C ARG A 37 56.48 14.99 17.65
N GLU A 38 55.84 13.84 17.42
CA GLU A 38 56.59 12.70 16.87
C GLU A 38 55.76 11.75 16.00
N ARG A 39 56.47 11.06 15.11
CA ARG A 39 55.94 10.25 13.99
C ARG A 39 55.90 8.78 14.39
N SER A 40 54.90 8.02 13.93
CA SER A 40 55.07 7.10 12.78
C SER A 40 53.95 6.07 12.58
N ALA A 41 53.76 5.73 11.31
CA ALA A 41 53.41 4.41 10.77
C ALA A 41 51.98 3.83 10.93
N SER A 42 51.42 3.55 9.74
CA SER A 42 50.67 2.34 9.38
C SER A 42 49.27 2.13 9.95
N GLY A 43 48.29 2.44 9.11
CA GLY A 43 46.92 1.95 9.21
C GLY A 43 46.12 2.40 8.00
N ILE A 44 46.13 1.63 6.91
CA ILE A 44 45.34 1.94 5.71
C ILE A 44 43.86 1.73 6.06
N ARG A 45 43.21 2.78 6.57
CA ARG A 45 41.75 2.87 6.58
C ARG A 45 41.29 3.20 5.16
N SER A 46 40.39 2.38 4.64
CA SER A 46 39.68 2.59 3.38
C SER A 46 38.84 3.87 3.46
N HIS A 47 39.42 5.00 3.04
CA HIS A 47 38.71 6.26 2.91
C HIS A 47 37.70 6.20 1.76
N LEU A 48 36.49 5.71 2.07
CA LEU A 48 35.30 6.03 1.29
C LEU A 48 35.20 7.56 1.12
N PRO A 49 34.93 8.09 -0.08
CA PRO A 49 34.87 9.52 -0.29
C PRO A 49 33.77 10.13 0.60
N ARG A 50 34.14 11.11 1.44
CA ARG A 50 33.25 11.77 2.42
C ARG A 50 31.92 12.26 1.82
N SER A 51 31.92 12.61 0.54
CA SER A 51 30.73 12.95 -0.26
C SER A 51 29.73 11.78 -0.40
N ARG A 52 30.20 10.55 -0.68
CA ARG A 52 29.32 9.36 -0.83
C ARG A 52 28.75 8.88 0.50
N ALA A 53 29.48 9.05 1.61
CA ALA A 53 28.97 8.75 2.94
C ALA A 53 27.77 9.66 3.25
N ASN A 54 27.93 10.97 3.05
CA ASN A 54 26.87 11.98 3.21
C ASN A 54 25.63 11.67 2.33
N SER A 55 25.82 11.30 1.05
CA SER A 55 24.70 10.90 0.19
C SER A 55 23.95 9.66 0.70
N ASN A 56 24.64 8.67 1.26
CA ASN A 56 23.98 7.46 1.80
C ASN A 56 23.11 7.79 3.02
N GLU A 57 23.58 8.64 3.93
CA GLU A 57 22.82 9.06 5.12
C GLU A 57 21.58 9.86 4.71
N ILE A 58 21.72 10.81 3.78
CA ILE A 58 20.62 11.58 3.19
C ILE A 58 19.53 10.65 2.65
N LEU A 59 19.89 9.60 1.88
CA LEU A 59 18.91 8.65 1.34
C LEU A 59 18.16 7.90 2.45
N ILE A 60 18.87 7.38 3.45
CA ILE A 60 18.26 6.65 4.57
C ILE A 60 17.31 7.57 5.35
N ASP A 61 17.71 8.82 5.60
CA ASP A 61 16.89 9.79 6.32
C ASP A 61 15.66 10.23 5.50
N HIS A 62 15.77 10.32 4.17
CA HIS A 62 14.60 10.54 3.29
C HIS A 62 13.62 9.35 3.34
N PHE A 63 14.12 8.11 3.35
CA PHE A 63 13.27 6.93 3.53
C PHE A 63 12.51 6.98 4.87
N TYR A 64 13.22 7.22 5.98
CA TYR A 64 12.61 7.28 7.31
C TYR A 64 11.71 8.49 7.52
N LYS A 65 11.90 9.57 6.75
CA LYS A 65 11.04 10.74 6.78
C LYS A 65 9.75 10.55 5.98
N TYR A 66 9.82 10.06 4.75
CA TYR A 66 8.69 10.12 3.81
C TYR A 66 8.01 8.78 3.54
N LEU A 67 8.74 7.65 3.59
CA LEU A 67 8.21 6.34 3.20
C LEU A 67 7.92 5.41 4.38
N HIS A 68 8.82 5.35 5.37
CA HIS A 68 8.64 4.52 6.57
C HIS A 68 7.37 4.84 7.38
N PRO A 69 6.92 6.10 7.57
CA PRO A 69 5.73 6.37 8.39
C PRO A 69 4.42 5.83 7.79
N SER A 70 4.33 5.66 6.45
CA SER A 70 3.22 4.96 5.77
C SER A 70 3.37 3.44 5.77
N HIS A 71 4.54 2.91 6.14
CA HIS A 71 4.90 1.50 6.13
C HIS A 71 5.82 1.15 7.31
N PRO A 72 5.36 1.30 8.58
CA PRO A 72 6.24 1.20 9.74
C PRO A 72 6.51 -0.26 10.13
N PHE A 73 7.13 -1.04 9.23
CA PHE A 73 7.50 -2.45 9.44
C PHE A 73 9.00 -2.69 9.67
N LEU A 74 9.86 -1.71 9.39
CA LEU A 74 11.27 -1.75 9.77
C LEU A 74 11.47 -1.16 11.18
N PRO A 75 12.54 -1.53 11.91
CA PRO A 75 12.90 -0.89 13.17
C PRO A 75 13.01 0.64 13.00
N PRO A 76 12.62 1.44 14.01
CA PRO A 76 12.80 2.89 13.99
C PRO A 76 14.26 3.26 13.69
N ARG A 77 14.46 4.42 13.04
CA ARG A 77 15.75 4.91 12.49
C ARG A 77 16.96 4.66 13.39
N ARG A 78 16.78 4.92 14.70
CA ARG A 78 17.81 4.83 15.74
C ARG A 78 18.21 3.39 16.09
N PHE A 79 17.26 2.45 16.05
CA PHE A 79 17.50 1.03 16.33
C PHE A 79 17.99 0.30 15.08
N PHE A 80 17.55 0.72 13.88
CA PHE A 80 18.00 0.15 12.61
C PHE A 80 19.52 0.18 12.44
N ASN A 81 20.19 1.29 12.79
CA ASN A 81 21.65 1.36 12.76
C ASN A 81 22.30 0.35 13.71
N ILE A 82 21.78 0.21 14.93
CA ILE A 82 22.31 -0.71 15.95
C ILE A 82 22.23 -2.15 15.47
N PHE A 83 21.10 -2.54 14.87
CA PHE A 83 20.93 -3.88 14.31
C PHE A 83 21.76 -4.10 13.02
N PHE A 84 21.92 -3.07 12.19
CA PHE A 84 22.82 -3.11 11.03
C PHE A 84 24.29 -3.30 11.42
N ASP A 85 24.77 -2.57 12.43
CA ASP A 85 26.16 -2.67 12.90
C ASP A 85 26.44 -4.02 13.60
N ALA A 86 25.41 -4.69 14.13
CA ALA A 86 25.50 -6.01 14.75
C ALA A 86 25.45 -7.18 13.76
N ASP A 87 24.72 -7.04 12.64
CA ASP A 87 24.62 -8.04 11.57
C ASP A 87 24.58 -7.34 10.19
N SER A 88 25.74 -6.88 9.73
CA SER A 88 25.82 -6.13 8.47
C SER A 88 25.40 -6.97 7.27
N ASP A 89 25.63 -8.29 7.32
CA ASP A 89 25.51 -9.20 6.18
C ASP A 89 24.06 -9.56 5.88
N SER A 90 23.24 -9.85 6.90
CA SER A 90 21.79 -10.03 6.69
C SER A 90 21.10 -8.75 6.21
N TYR A 91 21.60 -7.57 6.61
CA TYR A 91 20.99 -6.30 6.29
C TYR A 91 21.43 -5.68 4.94
N GLN A 92 22.45 -6.19 4.24
CA GLN A 92 23.00 -5.52 3.03
C GLN A 92 21.93 -5.22 1.97
N PHE A 93 21.09 -6.21 1.65
CA PHE A 93 20.00 -6.06 0.68
C PHE A 93 18.89 -5.12 1.19
N LEU A 94 18.50 -5.24 2.47
CA LEU A 94 17.51 -4.35 3.08
C LEU A 94 17.97 -2.89 3.07
N LEU A 95 19.23 -2.62 3.42
CA LEU A 95 19.82 -1.29 3.35
C LEU A 95 19.83 -0.72 1.92
N MET A 96 20.01 -1.58 0.92
CA MET A 96 19.93 -1.19 -0.49
C MET A 96 18.50 -0.78 -0.89
N ALA A 97 17.49 -1.55 -0.48
CA ALA A 97 16.08 -1.23 -0.69
C ALA A 97 15.65 0.06 0.05
N VAL A 98 16.13 0.25 1.29
CA VAL A 98 15.95 1.49 2.07
C VAL A 98 16.50 2.70 1.33
N LYS A 99 17.74 2.63 0.82
CA LYS A 99 18.34 3.72 0.04
C LYS A 99 17.59 4.00 -1.26
N LEU A 100 17.07 2.98 -1.94
CA LEU A 100 16.26 3.14 -3.15
C LEU A 100 14.91 3.80 -2.84
N GLY A 101 14.25 3.43 -1.74
CA GLY A 101 13.04 4.10 -1.27
C GLY A 101 13.30 5.57 -0.92
N GLY A 102 14.46 5.87 -0.33
CA GLY A 102 14.92 7.23 -0.07
C GLY A 102 15.20 8.05 -1.34
N SER A 103 15.74 7.43 -2.39
CA SER A 103 16.14 8.17 -3.60
C SER A 103 14.96 8.74 -4.38
N LYS A 104 13.76 8.18 -4.21
CA LYS A 104 12.49 8.73 -4.71
C LYS A 104 12.26 10.19 -4.29
N TYR A 105 12.72 10.55 -3.10
CA TYR A 105 12.56 11.90 -2.55
C TYR A 105 13.81 12.77 -2.71
N ALA A 106 14.93 12.21 -3.19
CA ALA A 106 16.20 12.90 -3.37
C ALA A 106 16.51 13.17 -4.85
N LYS A 107 15.63 13.92 -5.53
CA LYS A 107 15.68 14.23 -6.98
C LYS A 107 17.03 14.75 -7.53
N HIS A 108 17.91 15.25 -6.65
CA HIS A 108 19.25 15.77 -7.00
C HIS A 108 20.37 14.70 -6.96
N LEU A 109 20.08 13.47 -6.50
CA LEU A 109 21.04 12.37 -6.43
C LEU A 109 20.76 11.35 -7.54
N ALA A 110 21.78 11.03 -8.35
CA ALA A 110 21.67 10.00 -9.36
C ALA A 110 21.53 8.61 -8.70
N SER A 111 20.40 7.93 -8.94
CA SER A 111 20.10 6.63 -8.32
C SER A 111 20.00 5.45 -9.30
N GLU A 112 20.29 5.62 -10.59
CA GLU A 112 20.11 4.55 -11.58
C GLU A 112 20.95 3.30 -11.29
N GLN A 113 22.23 3.46 -10.93
CA GLN A 113 23.09 2.33 -10.54
C GLN A 113 22.59 1.62 -9.27
N LEU A 114 22.03 2.37 -8.32
CA LEU A 114 21.43 1.81 -7.10
C LEU A 114 20.14 1.04 -7.43
N ARG A 115 19.31 1.57 -8.34
CA ARG A 115 18.08 0.93 -8.82
C ARG A 115 18.40 -0.37 -9.56
N GLU A 116 19.34 -0.33 -10.51
CA GLU A 116 19.78 -1.50 -11.27
C GLU A 116 20.30 -2.59 -10.33
N LEU A 117 21.23 -2.26 -9.43
CA LEU A 117 21.78 -3.19 -8.46
C LEU A 117 20.69 -3.78 -7.55
N ALA A 118 19.80 -2.95 -7.00
CA ALA A 118 18.72 -3.41 -6.13
C ALA A 118 17.74 -4.34 -6.84
N PHE A 119 17.41 -4.06 -8.11
CA PHE A 119 16.56 -4.93 -8.93
C PHE A 119 17.27 -6.27 -9.21
N THR A 120 18.55 -6.24 -9.61
CA THR A 120 19.34 -7.45 -9.85
C THR A 120 19.46 -8.31 -8.58
N THR A 121 19.75 -7.71 -7.42
CA THR A 121 19.81 -8.42 -6.14
C THR A 121 18.44 -8.96 -5.71
N ALA A 122 17.34 -8.21 -5.90
CA ALA A 122 15.99 -8.67 -5.59
C ALA A 122 15.51 -9.84 -6.47
N CYS A 123 16.11 -10.03 -7.65
CA CYS A 123 15.88 -11.19 -8.52
C CYS A 123 16.89 -12.34 -8.29
N GLY A 124 18.07 -12.06 -7.72
CA GLY A 124 19.11 -13.03 -7.42
C GLY A 124 18.85 -13.88 -6.15
N PRO A 125 19.79 -14.77 -5.77
CA PRO A 125 19.72 -15.49 -4.50
C PRO A 125 19.83 -14.50 -3.33
N LEU A 126 19.06 -14.77 -2.26
CA LEU A 126 19.01 -13.97 -1.03
C LEU A 126 19.13 -14.90 0.18
N PRO A 127 19.78 -14.47 1.28
CA PRO A 127 19.76 -15.21 2.55
C PRO A 127 18.34 -15.43 3.06
N MET A 128 18.09 -16.55 3.74
CA MET A 128 16.76 -16.91 4.25
C MET A 128 16.49 -16.22 5.60
N THR A 129 16.39 -14.89 5.59
CA THR A 129 16.33 -14.05 6.80
C THR A 129 15.14 -13.09 6.78
N PRO A 130 14.67 -12.60 7.95
CA PRO A 130 13.65 -11.56 8.03
C PRO A 130 14.02 -10.30 7.24
N GLN A 131 15.30 -9.94 7.19
CA GLN A 131 15.81 -8.78 6.48
C GLN A 131 15.64 -8.94 4.96
N SER A 132 15.81 -10.15 4.41
CA SER A 132 15.49 -10.45 3.01
C SER A 132 13.98 -10.33 2.72
N VAL A 133 13.12 -10.83 3.61
CA VAL A 133 11.65 -10.65 3.52
C VAL A 133 11.29 -9.16 3.50
N GLN A 134 11.85 -8.40 4.44
CA GLN A 134 11.66 -6.95 4.56
C GLN A 134 12.16 -6.18 3.33
N GLY A 135 13.31 -6.57 2.77
CA GLY A 135 13.87 -6.00 1.55
C GLY A 135 12.97 -6.25 0.34
N LEU A 136 12.51 -7.50 0.14
CA LEU A 136 11.59 -7.86 -0.94
C LEU A 136 10.24 -7.15 -0.82
N LEU A 137 9.70 -7.03 0.39
CA LEU A 137 8.49 -6.27 0.68
C LEU A 137 8.64 -4.79 0.30
N LEU A 138 9.75 -4.15 0.69
CA LEU A 138 10.03 -2.76 0.34
C LEU A 138 10.20 -2.57 -1.17
N MET A 139 10.95 -3.46 -1.83
CA MET A 139 11.11 -3.45 -3.29
C MET A 139 9.76 -3.60 -4.00
N SER A 140 8.87 -4.46 -3.50
CA SER A 140 7.51 -4.65 -4.03
C SER A 140 6.65 -3.39 -3.89
N ILE A 141 6.72 -2.68 -2.74
CA ILE A 141 6.02 -1.40 -2.51
C ILE A 141 6.52 -0.34 -3.50
N ILE A 142 7.83 -0.20 -3.66
CA ILE A 142 8.46 0.74 -4.60
C ILE A 142 8.02 0.43 -6.04
N ALA A 143 8.08 -0.84 -6.46
CA ALA A 143 7.63 -1.27 -7.79
C ALA A 143 6.15 -0.92 -8.04
N CYS A 144 5.27 -1.04 -7.04
CA CYS A 144 3.86 -0.69 -7.18
C CYS A 144 3.68 0.81 -7.42
N GLY A 145 4.37 1.66 -6.66
CA GLY A 145 4.37 3.12 -6.85
C GLY A 145 4.98 3.55 -8.21
N ASP A 146 5.91 2.76 -8.74
CA ASP A 146 6.49 2.95 -10.08
C ASP A 146 5.63 2.39 -11.24
N ALA A 147 4.46 1.79 -10.94
CA ALA A 147 3.61 1.07 -11.89
C ALA A 147 4.30 -0.14 -12.58
N LEU A 148 5.25 -0.78 -11.90
CA LEU A 148 5.92 -2.01 -12.33
C LEU A 148 5.23 -3.24 -11.73
N PHE A 149 4.00 -3.51 -12.14
CA PHE A 149 3.10 -4.47 -11.47
C PHE A 149 3.65 -5.91 -11.42
N GLU A 150 4.34 -6.36 -12.46
CA GLU A 150 4.98 -7.69 -12.46
C GLU A 150 6.07 -7.83 -11.41
N HIS A 151 6.90 -6.80 -11.23
CA HIS A 151 7.93 -6.76 -10.19
C HIS A 151 7.28 -6.66 -8.79
N HIS A 152 6.24 -5.84 -8.65
CA HIS A 152 5.45 -5.77 -7.41
C HIS A 152 4.87 -7.15 -7.04
N ALA A 153 4.24 -7.85 -7.98
CA ALA A 153 3.64 -9.15 -7.75
C ALA A 153 4.71 -10.22 -7.44
N GLY A 154 5.72 -10.38 -8.29
CA GLY A 154 6.76 -11.38 -8.13
C GLY A 154 7.56 -11.23 -6.84
N TRP A 155 7.93 -10.00 -6.46
CA TRP A 155 8.63 -9.77 -5.19
C TRP A 155 7.73 -9.90 -3.97
N LEU A 156 6.43 -9.59 -4.07
CA LEU A 156 5.48 -9.81 -2.97
C LEU A 156 5.25 -11.30 -2.72
N ASP A 157 5.04 -12.09 -3.77
CA ASP A 157 4.90 -13.54 -3.65
C ASP A 157 6.18 -14.18 -3.12
N ARG A 158 7.36 -13.75 -3.61
CA ARG A 158 8.66 -14.21 -3.08
C ARG A 158 8.85 -13.84 -1.60
N ALA A 159 8.48 -12.63 -1.20
CA ALA A 159 8.55 -12.20 0.21
C ALA A 159 7.62 -13.05 1.09
N LEU A 160 6.41 -13.35 0.61
CA LEU A 160 5.44 -14.15 1.34
C LEU A 160 5.86 -15.63 1.47
N SER A 161 6.34 -16.25 0.39
CA SER A 161 6.93 -17.59 0.45
C SER A 161 8.08 -17.65 1.46
N MET A 162 9.04 -16.71 1.35
CA MET A 162 10.16 -16.64 2.28
C MET A 162 9.73 -16.41 3.73
N ALA A 163 8.68 -15.62 3.96
CA ALA A 163 8.10 -15.40 5.29
C ALA A 163 7.49 -16.68 5.87
N MET A 164 6.79 -17.50 5.07
CA MET A 164 6.28 -18.81 5.50
C MET A 164 7.42 -19.80 5.78
N ASP A 165 8.41 -19.87 4.88
CA ASP A 165 9.51 -20.84 4.97
C ASP A 165 10.36 -20.65 6.23
N ILE A 166 10.49 -19.42 6.74
CA ILE A 166 11.14 -19.13 8.03
C ILE A 166 10.17 -19.14 9.22
N GLY A 167 8.86 -19.29 8.98
CA GLY A 167 7.82 -19.35 10.03
C GLY A 167 7.35 -17.99 10.56
N MET A 168 7.58 -16.87 9.86
CA MET A 168 7.18 -15.51 10.30
C MET A 168 5.66 -15.36 10.52
N ASN A 169 4.84 -16.22 9.91
CA ASN A 169 3.39 -16.33 10.15
C ASN A 169 3.04 -16.97 11.52
N HIS A 170 4.03 -17.42 12.30
CA HIS A 170 3.82 -18.04 13.60
C HIS A 170 4.37 -17.20 14.76
N LYS A 171 3.58 -17.08 15.83
CA LYS A 171 3.98 -16.45 17.09
C LYS A 171 5.27 -17.07 17.67
N SER A 172 5.44 -18.38 17.55
CA SER A 172 6.64 -19.07 18.01
C SER A 172 7.93 -18.53 17.37
N PHE A 173 7.90 -18.15 16.10
CA PHE A 173 9.04 -17.50 15.44
C PHE A 173 9.30 -16.10 16.02
N ILE A 174 8.25 -15.29 16.13
CA ILE A 174 8.32 -13.94 16.71
C ILE A 174 8.93 -13.97 18.12
N ASP A 175 8.50 -14.91 18.96
CA ASP A 175 8.93 -15.06 20.35
C ASP A 175 10.41 -15.51 20.46
N THR A 176 11.07 -15.93 19.36
CA THR A 176 12.53 -16.20 19.31
C THR A 176 13.39 -14.98 18.97
N ALA A 177 12.80 -13.84 18.62
CA ALA A 177 13.57 -12.65 18.28
C ALA A 177 14.40 -12.17 19.50
N PRO A 178 15.68 -11.78 19.30
CA PRO A 178 16.59 -11.49 20.42
C PRO A 178 16.31 -10.15 21.12
N ASP A 179 15.41 -9.33 20.56
CA ASP A 179 15.02 -8.01 21.06
C ASP A 179 13.54 -7.75 20.76
N LEU A 180 12.83 -7.07 21.66
CA LEU A 180 11.39 -6.80 21.52
C LEU A 180 11.04 -5.92 20.32
N ILE A 181 11.95 -5.02 19.91
CA ILE A 181 11.81 -4.14 18.75
C ILE A 181 11.97 -4.96 17.47
N LEU A 182 12.82 -6.00 17.47
CA LEU A 182 12.89 -6.96 16.36
C LEU A 182 11.64 -7.87 16.33
N ALA A 183 11.14 -8.33 17.47
CA ALA A 183 9.88 -9.07 17.55
C ALA A 183 8.70 -8.25 16.97
N GLU A 184 8.61 -6.97 17.33
CA GLU A 184 7.61 -6.02 16.82
C GLU A 184 7.79 -5.73 15.32
N SER A 185 9.03 -5.55 14.86
CA SER A 185 9.42 -5.42 13.45
C SER A 185 8.94 -6.62 12.61
N PHE A 186 9.14 -7.84 13.09
CA PHE A 186 8.70 -9.06 12.38
C PHE A 186 7.17 -9.20 12.39
N ARG A 187 6.48 -8.88 13.50
CA ARG A 187 5.00 -8.83 13.55
C ARG A 187 4.44 -7.82 12.54
N ARG A 188 5.00 -6.61 12.49
CA ARG A 188 4.61 -5.56 11.54
C ARG A 188 4.91 -5.98 10.09
N THR A 189 6.00 -6.69 9.85
CA THR A 189 6.35 -7.23 8.52
C THR A 189 5.31 -8.23 8.03
N TRP A 190 4.89 -9.19 8.86
CA TRP A 190 3.80 -10.12 8.52
C TRP A 190 2.51 -9.38 8.17
N TYR A 191 2.09 -8.42 8.99
CA TYR A 191 0.85 -7.69 8.74
C TYR A 191 0.92 -6.73 7.55
N ILE A 192 2.07 -6.12 7.24
CA ILE A 192 2.22 -5.33 6.02
C ILE A 192 2.26 -6.22 4.76
N LEU A 193 2.81 -7.44 4.79
CA LEU A 193 2.66 -8.43 3.70
C LEU A 193 1.17 -8.69 3.40
N PHE A 194 0.38 -8.97 4.45
CA PHE A 194 -1.07 -9.17 4.35
C PHE A 194 -1.78 -7.93 3.76
N VAL A 195 -1.45 -6.71 4.24
CA VAL A 195 -2.03 -5.45 3.72
C VAL A 195 -1.70 -5.23 2.24
N GLN A 196 -0.44 -5.44 1.82
CA GLN A 196 -0.04 -5.30 0.42
C GLN A 196 -0.79 -6.30 -0.47
N GLN A 197 -0.86 -7.56 -0.06
CA GLN A 197 -1.53 -8.60 -0.84
C GLN A 197 -3.05 -8.41 -0.92
N SER A 198 -3.69 -8.03 0.20
CA SER A 198 -5.11 -7.66 0.19
C SER A 198 -5.40 -6.52 -0.80
N THR A 199 -4.43 -5.62 -1.02
CA THR A 199 -4.57 -4.50 -1.97
C THR A 199 -4.29 -4.93 -3.41
N ARG A 200 -3.32 -5.82 -3.65
CA ARG A 200 -3.05 -6.42 -4.97
C ARG A 200 -4.25 -7.23 -5.47
N ASN A 201 -4.86 -8.03 -4.60
CA ASN A 201 -5.98 -8.93 -4.93
C ASN A 201 -7.25 -8.19 -5.38
N MET A 202 -7.39 -6.89 -5.08
CA MET A 202 -8.48 -6.02 -5.55
C MET A 202 -8.28 -5.47 -6.98
N LYS A 203 -7.13 -5.75 -7.60
CA LYS A 203 -6.73 -5.19 -8.91
C LYS A 203 -6.35 -6.27 -9.93
N HIS A 204 -5.77 -7.38 -9.47
CA HIS A 204 -5.20 -8.42 -10.31
C HIS A 204 -5.89 -9.78 -10.09
N SER A 205 -5.56 -10.75 -10.94
CA SER A 205 -5.92 -12.15 -10.77
C SER A 205 -5.40 -12.71 -9.43
N ARG A 206 -6.03 -13.81 -8.97
CA ARG A 206 -5.68 -14.49 -7.71
C ARG A 206 -4.23 -14.96 -7.77
N SER A 207 -3.43 -14.72 -6.72
CA SER A 207 -2.10 -15.31 -6.63
C SER A 207 -2.18 -16.81 -6.31
N LYS A 208 -1.07 -17.54 -6.54
CA LYS A 208 -0.91 -18.96 -6.16
C LYS A 208 -0.88 -19.16 -4.64
N VAL A 209 -0.49 -18.13 -3.88
CA VAL A 209 -0.48 -18.10 -2.41
C VAL A 209 -1.21 -16.84 -1.99
N GLU A 210 -2.11 -16.91 -1.00
CA GLU A 210 -2.82 -15.74 -0.44
C GLU A 210 -2.74 -15.75 1.09
N ALA A 211 -2.25 -14.67 1.70
CA ALA A 211 -2.05 -14.58 3.16
C ALA A 211 -3.33 -14.58 3.99
N ALA A 212 -4.50 -14.43 3.36
CA ALA A 212 -5.78 -14.66 4.01
C ALA A 212 -6.14 -16.16 4.10
N ASP A 213 -5.54 -16.99 3.23
CA ASP A 213 -5.67 -18.46 3.26
C ASP A 213 -4.53 -19.12 4.07
N ILE A 214 -3.49 -18.36 4.46
CA ILE A 214 -2.39 -18.85 5.31
C ILE A 214 -2.85 -18.87 6.77
N GLU A 215 -2.75 -20.04 7.42
CA GLU A 215 -2.90 -20.15 8.87
C GLU A 215 -1.80 -19.36 9.59
N HIS A 216 -2.19 -18.41 10.43
CA HIS A 216 -1.27 -17.57 11.18
C HIS A 216 -1.80 -17.30 12.59
N ASN A 217 -0.89 -17.20 13.56
CA ASN A 217 -1.22 -16.86 14.96
C ASN A 217 -0.38 -15.69 15.51
N VAL A 218 0.22 -14.90 14.62
CA VAL A 218 0.94 -13.65 14.94
C VAL A 218 0.05 -12.66 15.70
N ASP A 219 0.48 -12.23 16.88
CA ASP A 219 -0.20 -11.20 17.67
C ASP A 219 -0.18 -9.82 17.00
N LEU A 220 -1.17 -8.99 17.27
CA LEU A 220 -1.31 -7.66 16.69
C LEU A 220 -0.17 -6.71 17.12
N PRO A 221 0.31 -5.85 16.21
CA PRO A 221 1.30 -4.81 16.51
C PRO A 221 0.84 -3.73 17.50
N CYS A 222 1.80 -3.14 18.21
CA CYS A 222 1.61 -2.03 19.15
C CYS A 222 1.45 -0.67 18.44
N GLU A 223 1.26 0.41 19.19
CA GLU A 223 1.16 1.76 18.62
C GLU A 223 2.49 2.27 18.03
N GLU A 224 2.40 3.14 17.03
CA GLU A 224 3.54 3.78 16.39
C GLU A 224 4.47 4.52 17.38
N TRP A 225 3.92 5.17 18.41
CA TRP A 225 4.72 5.86 19.43
C TRP A 225 5.37 4.90 20.43
N GLU A 226 4.74 3.76 20.73
CA GLU A 226 5.33 2.68 21.54
C GLU A 226 6.53 2.10 20.80
N TYR A 227 6.34 1.76 19.52
CA TYR A 227 7.38 1.24 18.65
C TYR A 227 8.55 2.22 18.46
N GLU A 228 8.27 3.50 18.15
CA GLU A 228 9.30 4.55 18.03
C GLU A 228 10.04 4.77 19.37
N SER A 229 9.36 4.62 20.51
CA SER A 229 10.00 4.71 21.84
C SER A 229 10.89 3.49 22.16
N GLY A 230 10.61 2.33 21.58
CA GLY A 230 11.23 1.05 21.94
C GLY A 230 10.63 0.40 23.20
N ILE A 231 9.64 1.02 23.84
CA ILE A 231 8.89 0.45 24.95
C ILE A 231 7.73 -0.35 24.36
N ILE A 232 8.00 -1.60 24.00
CA ILE A 232 7.02 -2.48 23.34
C ILE A 232 6.10 -3.10 24.41
N PRO A 233 4.77 -2.90 24.36
CA PRO A 233 3.83 -3.51 25.30
C PRO A 233 3.67 -5.02 25.05
N THR A 234 2.98 -5.70 25.96
CA THR A 234 2.55 -7.08 25.73
C THR A 234 1.64 -7.17 24.50
N PRO A 235 1.93 -8.04 23.53
CA PRO A 235 1.12 -8.16 22.31
C PRO A 235 -0.34 -8.56 22.58
N ILE A 236 -1.27 -8.09 21.75
CA ILE A 236 -2.69 -8.47 21.82
C ILE A 236 -2.97 -9.55 20.77
N SER A 237 -3.50 -10.70 21.20
CA SER A 237 -3.85 -11.77 20.27
C SER A 237 -5.03 -11.38 19.35
N VAL A 238 -5.11 -12.00 18.17
CA VAL A 238 -6.28 -11.80 17.27
C VAL A 238 -7.59 -12.21 17.95
N ALA A 239 -7.57 -13.26 18.78
CA ALA A 239 -8.74 -13.70 19.54
C ALA A 239 -9.15 -12.68 20.61
N ASP A 240 -8.19 -12.07 21.31
CA ASP A 240 -8.44 -10.98 22.26
C ASP A 240 -9.03 -9.74 21.56
N TYR A 241 -8.53 -9.38 20.38
CA TYR A 241 -9.11 -8.31 19.57
C TYR A 241 -10.57 -8.60 19.24
N GLU A 242 -10.88 -9.78 18.70
CA GLU A 242 -12.24 -10.18 18.34
C GLU A 242 -13.20 -10.19 19.53
N ALA A 243 -12.73 -10.64 20.71
CA ALA A 243 -13.50 -10.64 21.95
C ALA A 243 -13.72 -9.22 22.51
N ARG A 244 -12.75 -8.32 22.35
CA ARG A 244 -12.74 -6.98 22.99
C ARG A 244 -13.23 -5.86 22.06
N ARG A 245 -13.25 -6.00 20.73
CA ARG A 245 -13.58 -4.92 19.77
C ARG A 245 -14.98 -4.30 19.88
N ASN A 246 -15.89 -4.98 20.60
CA ASN A 246 -17.24 -4.49 20.88
C ASN A 246 -17.36 -3.81 22.27
N LEU A 247 -16.27 -3.78 23.05
CA LEU A 247 -16.22 -3.16 24.37
C LEU A 247 -15.79 -1.70 24.23
N SER A 248 -16.63 -0.77 24.68
CA SER A 248 -16.46 0.69 24.51
C SER A 248 -15.27 1.33 25.26
N LYS A 249 -14.39 0.53 25.87
CA LYS A 249 -13.25 0.97 26.67
C LYS A 249 -11.90 0.40 26.23
N VAL A 250 -11.87 -0.41 25.17
CA VAL A 250 -10.63 -1.00 24.65
C VAL A 250 -10.31 -0.35 23.32
N GLU A 251 -9.21 0.39 23.29
CA GLU A 251 -8.62 0.96 22.08
C GLU A 251 -7.50 0.04 21.59
N PHE A 252 -7.21 0.09 20.29
CA PHE A 252 -6.22 -0.75 19.62
C PHE A 252 -5.36 0.10 18.70
N SER A 253 -4.22 -0.46 18.27
CA SER A 253 -3.31 0.30 17.42
C SER A 253 -3.89 0.66 16.07
N SER A 254 -3.42 1.76 15.48
CA SER A 254 -3.81 2.13 14.12
C SER A 254 -3.47 1.05 13.10
N LEU A 255 -2.38 0.30 13.33
CA LEU A 255 -2.06 -0.86 12.50
C LEU A 255 -3.00 -2.06 12.74
N ALA A 256 -3.53 -2.27 13.95
CA ALA A 256 -4.59 -3.25 14.19
C ALA A 256 -5.91 -2.87 13.48
N TYR A 257 -6.27 -1.58 13.49
CA TYR A 257 -7.42 -1.07 12.71
C TYR A 257 -7.22 -1.27 11.20
N LEU A 258 -6.01 -1.00 10.67
CA LEU A 258 -5.63 -1.26 9.27
C LEU A 258 -5.76 -2.75 8.89
N VAL A 259 -5.37 -3.66 9.79
CA VAL A 259 -5.51 -5.10 9.60
C VAL A 259 -6.99 -5.52 9.59
N ASP A 260 -7.83 -5.01 10.51
CA ASP A 260 -9.26 -5.33 10.57
C ASP A 260 -10.00 -4.90 9.29
N ILE A 261 -9.72 -3.69 8.74
CA ILE A 261 -10.34 -3.29 7.46
C ILE A 261 -9.82 -4.08 6.25
N CYS A 262 -8.58 -4.56 6.29
CA CYS A 262 -8.04 -5.48 5.28
C CYS A 262 -8.66 -6.89 5.38
N LYS A 263 -8.98 -7.39 6.57
CA LYS A 263 -9.77 -8.63 6.75
C LYS A 263 -11.18 -8.49 6.18
N ILE A 264 -11.89 -7.43 6.56
CA ILE A 264 -13.22 -7.08 5.99
C ILE A 264 -13.17 -7.00 4.45
N ARG A 265 -12.09 -6.44 3.89
CA ARG A 265 -11.86 -6.42 2.43
C ARG A 265 -11.79 -7.83 1.85
N VAL A 266 -10.92 -8.70 2.36
CA VAL A 266 -10.68 -10.02 1.75
C VAL A 266 -11.85 -10.97 1.98
N GLU A 267 -12.51 -10.91 3.14
CA GLU A 267 -13.63 -11.80 3.48
C GLU A 267 -14.96 -11.42 2.82
N LEU A 268 -15.20 -10.13 2.56
CA LEU A 268 -16.52 -9.63 2.15
C LEU A 268 -16.49 -8.82 0.85
N VAL A 269 -15.56 -7.87 0.71
CA VAL A 269 -15.53 -6.96 -0.46
C VAL A 269 -15.00 -7.69 -1.69
N LEU A 270 -13.90 -8.44 -1.56
CA LEU A 270 -13.30 -9.17 -2.68
C LEU A 270 -14.21 -10.29 -3.23
N PRO A 271 -14.86 -11.14 -2.40
CA PRO A 271 -15.81 -12.12 -2.87
C PRO A 271 -17.05 -11.49 -3.50
N TYR A 272 -17.53 -10.35 -2.97
CA TYR A 272 -18.59 -9.58 -3.62
C TYR A 272 -18.18 -9.15 -5.03
N MET A 273 -17.00 -8.54 -5.20
CA MET A 273 -16.51 -8.10 -6.52
C MET A 273 -16.35 -9.26 -7.53
N ARG A 274 -16.09 -10.48 -7.04
CA ARG A 274 -15.91 -11.71 -7.84
C ARG A 274 -17.20 -12.54 -7.97
N SER A 275 -18.34 -12.10 -7.42
CA SER A 275 -19.58 -12.90 -7.37
C SER A 275 -20.50 -12.70 -8.59
N ASN A 276 -21.27 -13.74 -8.93
CA ASN A 276 -22.36 -13.67 -9.91
C ASN A 276 -23.70 -13.32 -9.22
N ASP A 277 -24.68 -12.84 -9.99
CA ASP A 277 -25.73 -11.94 -9.50
C ASP A 277 -26.64 -12.46 -8.36
N ASP A 278 -27.02 -13.75 -8.36
CA ASP A 278 -28.10 -14.29 -7.52
C ASP A 278 -27.95 -14.07 -6.00
N LYS A 279 -26.73 -13.79 -5.52
CA LYS A 279 -26.43 -13.55 -4.09
C LYS A 279 -25.85 -12.16 -3.79
N LYS A 280 -25.71 -11.28 -4.79
CA LYS A 280 -25.02 -9.99 -4.65
C LYS A 280 -25.62 -9.08 -3.58
N LYS A 281 -26.95 -9.00 -3.46
CA LYS A 281 -27.59 -8.06 -2.51
C LYS A 281 -27.24 -8.38 -1.05
N ALA A 282 -27.41 -9.62 -0.60
CA ALA A 282 -27.10 -9.99 0.78
C ALA A 282 -25.59 -9.89 1.09
N SER A 283 -24.74 -10.16 0.09
CA SER A 283 -23.28 -9.96 0.20
C SER A 283 -22.91 -8.47 0.30
N PHE A 284 -23.53 -7.60 -0.49
CA PHE A 284 -23.40 -6.15 -0.41
C PHE A 284 -23.82 -5.61 0.96
N ASP A 285 -25.04 -5.94 1.41
CA ASP A 285 -25.60 -5.44 2.67
C ASP A 285 -24.68 -5.84 3.85
N ARG A 286 -24.21 -7.10 3.87
CA ARG A 286 -23.24 -7.58 4.87
C ARG A 286 -21.90 -6.84 4.81
N ALA A 287 -21.35 -6.61 3.62
CA ALA A 287 -20.07 -5.93 3.46
C ALA A 287 -20.16 -4.44 3.86
N ASP A 288 -21.16 -3.72 3.38
CA ASP A 288 -21.34 -2.29 3.69
C ASP A 288 -21.65 -2.06 5.16
N SER A 289 -22.49 -2.91 5.79
CA SER A 289 -22.72 -2.88 7.24
C SER A 289 -21.42 -3.08 8.01
N LYS A 290 -20.60 -4.09 7.68
CA LYS A 290 -19.33 -4.35 8.38
C LYS A 290 -18.33 -3.21 8.23
N ILE A 291 -18.24 -2.55 7.07
CA ILE A 291 -17.39 -1.36 6.91
C ILE A 291 -17.94 -0.17 7.69
N CYS A 292 -19.26 0.05 7.72
CA CYS A 292 -19.87 1.11 8.51
C CYS A 292 -19.71 0.87 10.03
N ASP A 293 -19.79 -0.38 10.48
CA ASP A 293 -19.53 -0.76 11.87
C ASP A 293 -18.06 -0.57 12.23
N TRP A 294 -17.12 -0.85 11.32
CA TRP A 294 -15.71 -0.54 11.48
C TRP A 294 -15.48 0.98 11.62
N LEU A 295 -16.04 1.79 10.71
CA LEU A 295 -15.93 3.25 10.74
C LEU A 295 -16.47 3.87 12.05
N ARG A 296 -17.51 3.27 12.66
CA ARG A 296 -18.05 3.71 13.96
C ARG A 296 -17.24 3.26 15.17
N ARG A 297 -16.33 2.28 15.03
CA ARG A 297 -15.46 1.76 16.10
C ARG A 297 -14.09 2.44 16.18
N VAL A 298 -13.68 3.19 15.16
CA VAL A 298 -12.43 3.98 15.23
C VAL A 298 -12.62 5.10 16.28
N PRO A 299 -11.74 5.21 17.29
CA PRO A 299 -11.82 6.24 18.32
C PRO A 299 -11.75 7.64 17.70
N ARG A 300 -12.55 8.57 18.24
CA ARG A 300 -12.63 9.94 17.68
C ARG A 300 -11.27 10.63 17.59
N TRP A 301 -10.41 10.43 18.59
CA TRP A 301 -9.09 11.04 18.63
C TRP A 301 -8.13 10.51 17.55
N LYS A 302 -8.34 9.28 17.04
CA LYS A 302 -7.63 8.77 15.85
C LYS A 302 -8.23 9.27 14.51
N LEU A 303 -9.40 9.92 14.54
CA LEU A 303 -9.98 10.60 13.36
C LEU A 303 -9.41 12.02 13.19
N ASP A 304 -8.88 12.60 14.27
CA ASP A 304 -8.04 13.80 14.25
C ASP A 304 -6.65 13.40 13.75
N LEU A 305 -6.49 13.23 12.43
CA LEU A 305 -5.32 12.63 11.78
C LEU A 305 -3.97 13.36 12.03
N VAL A 306 -3.99 14.51 12.69
CA VAL A 306 -2.82 15.33 13.03
C VAL A 306 -2.89 15.65 14.52
N ASP A 307 -1.83 15.29 15.25
CA ASP A 307 -1.78 15.47 16.69
C ASP A 307 -1.42 16.91 17.11
N GLN A 308 -1.32 17.12 18.43
CA GLN A 308 -0.93 18.41 19.02
C GLN A 308 0.49 18.86 18.67
N ASP A 309 1.38 17.93 18.31
CA ASP A 309 2.75 18.18 17.89
C ASP A 309 2.85 18.44 16.36
N GLY A 310 1.71 18.43 15.63
CA GLY A 310 1.63 18.65 14.18
C GLY A 310 2.01 17.43 13.33
N VAL A 311 2.05 16.25 13.93
CA VAL A 311 2.49 14.99 13.30
C VAL A 311 1.28 14.14 12.92
N SER A 312 1.30 13.56 11.72
CA SER A 312 0.17 12.80 11.19
C SER A 312 0.27 11.31 11.44
N ASP A 313 -0.87 10.67 11.78
CA ASP A 313 -1.02 9.22 11.74
C ASP A 313 -1.35 8.78 10.30
N LEU A 314 -0.33 8.30 9.58
CA LEU A 314 -0.49 7.83 8.21
C LEU A 314 -1.05 6.39 8.12
N VAL A 315 -1.01 5.64 9.22
CA VAL A 315 -1.50 4.25 9.28
C VAL A 315 -3.02 4.26 9.40
N ILE A 316 -3.60 5.07 10.29
CA ILE A 316 -5.06 5.25 10.36
C ILE A 316 -5.60 6.01 9.15
N HIS A 317 -4.85 7.00 8.63
CA HIS A 317 -5.19 7.68 7.36
C HIS A 317 -5.33 6.64 6.24
N LEU A 318 -4.39 5.71 6.11
CA LEU A 318 -4.50 4.60 5.17
C LEU A 318 -5.72 3.71 5.46
N ALA A 319 -5.94 3.30 6.71
CA ALA A 319 -7.07 2.45 7.08
C ALA A 319 -8.43 3.08 6.73
N MET A 320 -8.63 4.36 7.07
CA MET A 320 -9.81 5.15 6.71
C MET A 320 -9.99 5.25 5.19
N ASN A 321 -8.92 5.55 4.46
CA ASN A 321 -8.94 5.57 2.99
C ASN A 321 -9.34 4.20 2.40
N LEU A 322 -8.82 3.09 2.93
CA LEU A 322 -9.22 1.75 2.50
C LEU A 322 -10.69 1.47 2.81
N ALA A 323 -11.23 1.93 3.95
CA ALA A 323 -12.65 1.78 4.29
C ALA A 323 -13.56 2.54 3.29
N HIS A 324 -13.25 3.80 2.98
CA HIS A 324 -14.02 4.58 2.01
C HIS A 324 -13.90 4.03 0.58
N VAL A 325 -12.70 3.63 0.14
CA VAL A 325 -12.47 2.93 -1.14
C VAL A 325 -13.24 1.62 -1.22
N ASN A 326 -13.30 0.85 -0.14
CA ASN A 326 -14.08 -0.40 -0.09
C ASN A 326 -15.59 -0.11 -0.30
N ARG A 327 -16.15 0.92 0.35
CA ARG A 327 -17.56 1.34 0.16
C ARG A 327 -17.86 1.81 -1.26
N LEU A 328 -16.91 2.51 -1.90
CA LEU A 328 -17.01 2.90 -3.31
C LEU A 328 -16.97 1.68 -4.24
N ARG A 329 -16.04 0.75 -4.00
CA ARG A 329 -15.89 -0.48 -4.79
C ARG A 329 -17.15 -1.35 -4.76
N LEU A 330 -17.83 -1.48 -3.61
CA LEU A 330 -19.13 -2.17 -3.52
C LEU A 330 -20.21 -1.59 -4.47
N ARG A 331 -20.03 -0.37 -4.99
CA ARG A 331 -21.01 0.38 -5.80
C ARG A 331 -20.54 0.63 -7.24
N GLN A 332 -19.30 0.29 -7.58
CA GLN A 332 -18.69 0.50 -8.90
C GLN A 332 -18.62 -0.79 -9.74
N SER A 333 -18.47 -0.65 -11.06
CA SER A 333 -18.31 -1.80 -11.96
C SER A 333 -16.94 -2.47 -11.80
N GLY A 334 -16.92 -3.80 -11.74
CA GLY A 334 -15.68 -4.58 -11.76
C GLY A 334 -14.85 -4.35 -13.02
N LEU A 335 -15.50 -4.09 -14.17
CA LEU A 335 -14.85 -3.77 -15.45
C LEU A 335 -14.03 -2.47 -15.40
N ARG A 336 -14.39 -1.54 -14.51
CA ARG A 336 -13.70 -0.24 -14.31
C ARG A 336 -12.77 -0.24 -13.10
N SER A 337 -12.47 -1.42 -12.53
CA SER A 337 -11.61 -1.56 -11.34
C SER A 337 -10.10 -1.52 -11.63
N GLY A 338 -9.73 -1.69 -12.91
CA GLY A 338 -8.37 -1.56 -13.42
C GLY A 338 -7.95 -0.09 -13.63
N LEU A 339 -6.68 0.12 -14.02
CA LEU A 339 -6.12 1.47 -14.18
C LEU A 339 -6.43 2.11 -15.55
N ASN A 340 -6.68 1.31 -16.59
CA ASN A 340 -7.00 1.80 -17.93
C ASN A 340 -8.44 2.34 -18.00
N VAL A 341 -8.70 3.47 -17.34
CA VAL A 341 -10.03 4.06 -17.32
C VAL A 341 -10.37 4.76 -18.63
N ARG A 342 -9.39 5.08 -19.50
CA ARG A 342 -9.66 5.65 -20.83
C ARG A 342 -10.59 4.74 -21.64
N ASP A 343 -10.22 3.46 -21.73
CA ASP A 343 -10.94 2.51 -22.58
C ASP A 343 -12.27 2.07 -21.95
N TYR A 344 -12.36 2.02 -20.61
CA TYR A 344 -13.54 1.47 -19.91
C TYR A 344 -14.48 2.52 -19.29
N PHE A 345 -14.17 3.83 -19.33
CA PHE A 345 -15.03 4.84 -18.72
C PHE A 345 -16.43 4.90 -19.34
N HIS A 346 -16.53 4.75 -20.66
CA HIS A 346 -17.78 4.81 -21.42
C HIS A 346 -18.83 3.77 -21.00
N LEU A 347 -18.41 2.67 -20.37
CA LEU A 347 -19.29 1.61 -19.84
C LEU A 347 -20.15 2.09 -18.65
N GLY A 348 -19.73 3.16 -17.97
CA GLY A 348 -20.43 3.69 -16.79
C GLY A 348 -20.43 2.74 -15.57
N PRO A 349 -21.18 3.09 -14.52
CA PRO A 349 -21.29 2.26 -13.32
C PRO A 349 -22.10 0.98 -13.61
N ALA A 350 -21.80 -0.10 -12.88
CA ALA A 350 -22.41 -1.44 -13.11
C ALA A 350 -23.95 -1.48 -13.00
N ASN A 351 -24.55 -0.48 -12.33
CA ASN A 351 -25.99 -0.34 -12.15
C ASN A 351 -26.59 0.84 -12.96
N GLY A 352 -25.95 1.23 -14.07
CA GLY A 352 -26.53 2.16 -15.03
C GLY A 352 -27.73 1.55 -15.77
N PRO A 353 -28.67 2.38 -16.26
CA PRO A 353 -29.50 3.28 -15.46
C PRO A 353 -30.67 2.52 -14.81
N TYR A 354 -30.42 1.69 -13.78
CA TYR A 354 -31.48 1.20 -12.87
C TYR A 354 -31.60 2.03 -11.58
N ARG A 355 -31.16 3.29 -11.64
CA ARG A 355 -31.74 4.34 -10.79
C ARG A 355 -32.89 4.97 -11.56
N THR A 356 -34.11 4.48 -11.29
CA THR A 356 -35.31 5.20 -11.71
C THR A 356 -35.21 6.63 -11.18
N THR A 357 -35.04 7.59 -12.08
CA THR A 357 -35.11 9.01 -11.78
C THR A 357 -36.56 9.40 -11.51
N LYS A 358 -37.12 8.83 -10.43
CA LYS A 358 -38.08 9.57 -9.61
C LYS A 358 -37.32 10.76 -9.05
N VAL A 359 -37.25 11.80 -9.88
CA VAL A 359 -37.18 13.18 -9.43
C VAL A 359 -38.39 13.34 -8.53
N THR A 360 -38.22 13.13 -7.24
CA THR A 360 -39.16 13.58 -6.23
C THR A 360 -39.15 15.10 -6.30
N LYS A 361 -40.02 15.63 -7.17
CA LYS A 361 -40.42 17.04 -7.19
C LYS A 361 -41.17 17.32 -5.88
N GLY A 362 -40.40 17.44 -4.80
CA GLY A 362 -40.82 17.77 -3.46
C GLY A 362 -39.72 18.62 -2.85
N ALA A 363 -40.07 19.80 -2.35
CA ALA A 363 -39.10 20.69 -1.74
C ALA A 363 -38.49 20.03 -0.47
N GLY A 364 -37.17 20.08 -0.34
CA GLY A 364 -36.49 19.88 0.95
C GLY A 364 -35.44 18.77 1.05
N TRP A 365 -35.48 17.72 0.21
CA TRP A 365 -34.55 16.57 0.36
C TRP A 365 -33.80 16.23 -0.94
N LYS A 366 -32.60 16.82 -1.11
CA LYS A 366 -31.59 16.28 -2.04
C LYS A 366 -30.88 15.11 -1.35
N VAL A 367 -31.32 13.87 -1.59
CA VAL A 367 -30.59 12.68 -1.12
C VAL A 367 -29.29 12.55 -1.92
N GLN A 368 -28.17 12.93 -1.32
CA GLN A 368 -26.84 12.76 -1.92
C GLN A 368 -26.55 11.25 -2.10
N PRO A 369 -26.10 10.80 -3.29
CA PRO A 369 -25.75 9.39 -3.49
C PRO A 369 -24.69 8.90 -2.50
N PHE A 370 -24.82 7.67 -2.01
CA PHE A 370 -23.84 7.08 -1.08
C PHE A 370 -22.42 7.02 -1.66
N GLU A 371 -22.30 6.94 -2.99
CA GLU A 371 -21.03 7.05 -3.69
C GLU A 371 -20.36 8.40 -3.42
N ILE A 372 -21.11 9.50 -3.55
CA ILE A 372 -20.58 10.85 -3.33
C ILE A 372 -20.37 11.10 -1.84
N GLN A 373 -21.21 10.56 -0.95
CA GLN A 373 -20.93 10.63 0.50
C GLN A 373 -19.61 9.91 0.88
N ALA A 374 -19.31 8.76 0.26
CA ALA A 374 -18.08 8.02 0.51
C ALA A 374 -16.85 8.69 -0.13
N ALA A 375 -17.01 9.27 -1.32
CA ALA A 375 -15.98 10.06 -2.01
C ALA A 375 -15.67 11.36 -1.24
N ASP A 376 -16.70 12.05 -0.76
CA ASP A 376 -16.59 13.25 0.09
C ASP A 376 -15.81 12.91 1.36
N ALA A 377 -16.21 11.85 2.09
CA ALA A 377 -15.54 11.43 3.32
C ALA A 377 -14.09 10.96 3.10
N PHE A 378 -13.73 10.45 1.93
CA PHE A 378 -12.33 10.24 1.55
C PHE A 378 -11.60 11.58 1.37
N CYS A 379 -12.23 12.53 0.67
CA CYS A 379 -11.68 13.86 0.44
C CYS A 379 -11.50 14.69 1.72
N GLU A 380 -12.33 14.47 2.75
CA GLU A 380 -12.16 15.09 4.07
C GLU A 380 -10.77 14.82 4.67
N SER A 381 -10.14 13.66 4.37
CA SER A 381 -8.79 13.34 4.85
C SER A 381 -7.69 14.28 4.32
N PHE A 382 -7.96 15.03 3.24
CA PHE A 382 -7.07 16.04 2.67
C PHE A 382 -7.32 17.46 3.22
N ARG A 383 -8.33 17.65 4.08
CA ARG A 383 -8.48 18.91 4.83
C ARG A 383 -7.36 19.06 5.86
N TYR A 384 -6.95 17.94 6.45
CA TYR A 384 -5.67 17.84 7.13
C TYR A 384 -4.57 18.07 6.09
N SER A 385 -3.75 19.10 6.28
CA SER A 385 -2.72 19.51 5.31
C SER A 385 -1.49 18.59 5.35
N ILE A 386 -1.72 17.29 5.19
CA ILE A 386 -0.70 16.24 5.08
C ILE A 386 0.05 16.49 3.76
N PRO A 387 1.36 16.81 3.80
CA PRO A 387 2.09 17.10 2.56
C PRO A 387 2.14 15.85 1.66
N VAL A 388 2.05 16.07 0.36
CA VAL A 388 1.82 15.01 -0.63
C VAL A 388 2.96 13.98 -0.65
N GLU A 389 4.17 14.39 -0.24
CA GLU A 389 5.35 13.55 -0.15
C GLU A 389 5.23 12.43 0.91
N TYR A 390 4.38 12.59 1.92
CA TYR A 390 4.14 11.57 2.95
C TYR A 390 3.05 10.56 2.56
N LEU A 391 2.28 10.82 1.50
CA LEU A 391 1.20 9.93 1.10
C LEU A 391 1.76 8.56 0.66
N HIS A 392 1.04 7.51 1.06
CA HIS A 392 1.39 6.13 0.76
C HIS A 392 1.49 5.90 -0.78
N PRO A 393 2.52 5.21 -1.33
CA PRO A 393 2.79 5.14 -2.78
C PRO A 393 1.61 4.66 -3.66
N MET A 394 0.76 3.78 -3.14
CA MET A 394 -0.45 3.31 -3.85
C MET A 394 -1.65 4.27 -3.82
N ILE A 395 -1.56 5.45 -3.16
CA ILE A 395 -2.70 6.38 -2.96
C ILE A 395 -3.35 6.79 -4.28
N GLY A 396 -2.59 6.91 -5.37
CA GLY A 396 -3.12 7.20 -6.70
C GLY A 396 -4.23 6.23 -7.13
N SER A 397 -4.11 4.94 -6.79
CA SER A 397 -5.14 3.94 -7.10
C SER A 397 -6.40 4.03 -6.21
N ALA A 398 -6.31 4.69 -5.07
CA ALA A 398 -7.47 5.07 -4.26
C ALA A 398 -8.12 6.35 -4.80
N LEU A 399 -7.30 7.37 -5.13
CA LEU A 399 -7.74 8.62 -5.75
C LEU A 399 -8.47 8.37 -7.09
N LEU A 400 -8.05 7.38 -7.88
CA LEU A 400 -8.77 6.96 -9.09
C LEU A 400 -10.20 6.48 -8.80
N VAL A 401 -10.37 5.63 -7.77
CA VAL A 401 -11.70 5.12 -7.36
C VAL A 401 -12.63 6.26 -6.95
N VAL A 402 -12.08 7.29 -6.30
CA VAL A 402 -12.81 8.49 -5.87
C VAL A 402 -13.13 9.39 -7.06
N ALA A 403 -12.17 9.63 -7.95
CA ALA A 403 -12.36 10.40 -9.19
C ALA A 403 -13.45 9.78 -10.07
N LEU A 404 -13.45 8.45 -10.23
CA LEU A 404 -14.50 7.72 -10.95
C LEU A 404 -15.90 7.95 -10.36
N ALA A 405 -16.04 8.08 -9.04
CA ALA A 405 -17.33 8.35 -8.40
C ALA A 405 -17.86 9.76 -8.73
N TYR A 406 -16.99 10.78 -8.72
CA TYR A 406 -17.38 12.15 -9.12
C TYR A 406 -17.63 12.27 -10.63
N LEU A 407 -16.78 11.65 -11.45
CA LEU A 407 -16.97 11.59 -12.90
C LEU A 407 -18.27 10.88 -13.28
N ASP A 408 -18.61 9.77 -12.59
CA ASP A 408 -19.89 9.08 -12.78
C ASP A 408 -21.08 9.97 -12.42
N ALA A 409 -20.97 10.73 -11.33
CA ALA A 409 -22.01 11.67 -10.94
C ALA A 409 -22.21 12.79 -11.97
N CYS A 410 -21.14 13.34 -12.53
CA CYS A 410 -21.22 14.39 -13.54
C CYS A 410 -21.75 13.85 -14.88
N VAL A 411 -21.19 12.74 -15.39
CA VAL A 411 -21.46 12.22 -16.75
C VAL A 411 -22.73 11.37 -16.83
N PHE A 412 -22.96 10.47 -15.87
CA PHE A 412 -24.03 9.46 -15.97
C PHE A 412 -25.22 9.73 -15.04
N LEU A 413 -25.05 10.46 -13.93
CA LEU A 413 -26.13 10.76 -12.98
C LEU A 413 -26.72 12.17 -13.13
N GLY A 414 -26.17 13.01 -14.01
CA GLY A 414 -26.65 14.39 -14.23
C GLY A 414 -26.47 15.32 -13.03
N LEU A 415 -25.45 15.07 -12.20
CA LEU A 415 -25.13 15.84 -10.99
C LEU A 415 -23.97 16.83 -11.20
N ASP A 416 -23.56 17.06 -12.45
CA ASP A 416 -22.50 17.99 -12.80
C ASP A 416 -22.75 19.38 -12.19
N SER A 417 -21.72 19.91 -11.53
CA SER A 417 -21.77 21.15 -10.78
C SER A 417 -20.37 21.63 -10.45
N ALA A 418 -20.20 22.94 -10.25
CA ALA A 418 -18.92 23.55 -9.89
C ALA A 418 -18.25 22.84 -8.71
N VAL A 419 -19.01 22.51 -7.65
CA VAL A 419 -18.50 21.82 -6.45
C VAL A 419 -17.96 20.41 -6.75
N LEU A 420 -18.55 19.66 -7.70
CA LEU A 420 -18.00 18.36 -8.11
C LEU A 420 -16.78 18.52 -9.03
N ARG A 421 -16.78 19.51 -9.92
CA ARG A 421 -15.62 19.83 -10.78
C ARG A 421 -14.42 20.28 -9.95
N GLU A 422 -14.60 21.18 -8.98
CA GLU A 422 -13.58 21.59 -8.00
C GLU A 422 -12.97 20.40 -7.24
N LYS A 423 -13.80 19.41 -6.84
CA LYS A 423 -13.32 18.18 -6.20
C LYS A 423 -12.51 17.31 -7.15
N ILE A 424 -12.91 17.19 -8.41
CA ILE A 424 -12.13 16.48 -9.45
C ILE A 424 -10.79 17.17 -9.69
N ASP A 425 -10.77 18.51 -9.78
CA ASP A 425 -9.55 19.30 -9.95
C ASP A 425 -8.60 19.18 -8.75
N MET A 426 -9.15 19.18 -7.52
CA MET A 426 -8.39 18.90 -6.30
C MET A 426 -7.71 17.51 -6.36
N LEU A 427 -8.44 16.46 -6.73
CA LEU A 427 -7.88 15.12 -6.90
C LEU A 427 -6.79 15.08 -7.97
N LEU A 428 -6.99 15.76 -9.10
CA LEU A 428 -5.99 15.88 -10.16
C LEU A 428 -4.72 16.60 -9.69
N ASN A 429 -4.85 17.65 -8.88
CA ASN A 429 -3.71 18.37 -8.32
C ASN A 429 -2.91 17.48 -7.36
N VAL A 430 -3.58 16.75 -6.45
CA VAL A 430 -2.94 15.76 -5.57
C VAL A 430 -2.25 14.66 -6.37
N LEU A 431 -2.94 14.07 -7.37
CA LEU A 431 -2.37 13.06 -8.26
C LEU A 431 -1.15 13.56 -9.04
N SER A 432 -1.17 14.81 -9.50
CA SER A 432 -0.08 15.41 -10.26
C SER A 432 1.14 15.68 -9.37
N MET A 433 0.95 16.24 -8.17
CA MET A 433 2.02 16.45 -7.18
C MET A 433 2.61 15.12 -6.69
N HIS A 434 1.77 14.10 -6.43
CA HIS A 434 2.24 12.78 -6.05
C HIS A 434 2.93 12.04 -7.21
N GLY A 435 2.47 12.30 -8.44
CA GLY A 435 3.06 11.83 -9.69
C GLY A 435 4.48 12.33 -9.97
N ASP A 436 4.95 13.32 -9.19
CA ASP A 436 6.31 13.84 -9.21
C ASP A 436 7.33 12.96 -8.48
N THR A 437 6.85 12.03 -7.66
CA THR A 437 7.63 10.98 -7.00
C THR A 437 7.25 9.59 -7.52
N TRP A 438 5.96 9.34 -7.75
CA TRP A 438 5.42 8.01 -8.02
C TRP A 438 4.72 7.92 -9.38
N ARG A 439 5.35 7.22 -10.34
CA ARG A 439 4.86 7.07 -11.73
C ARG A 439 3.40 6.61 -11.82
N LEU A 440 2.96 5.72 -10.93
CA LEU A 440 1.57 5.26 -10.86
C LEU A 440 0.57 6.42 -10.80
N SER A 441 0.85 7.44 -9.99
CA SER A 441 -0.09 8.57 -9.82
C SER A 441 -0.04 9.54 -10.98
N ARG A 442 1.12 9.66 -11.65
CA ARG A 442 1.24 10.42 -12.92
C ARG A 442 0.38 9.81 -14.01
N THR A 443 0.50 8.49 -14.25
CA THR A 443 -0.34 7.77 -15.22
C THR A 443 -1.83 7.95 -14.93
N ILE A 444 -2.23 7.78 -13.67
CA ILE A 444 -3.63 7.99 -13.24
C ILE A 444 -4.09 9.44 -13.45
N ALA A 445 -3.24 10.44 -13.20
CA ALA A 445 -3.57 11.84 -13.48
C ALA A 445 -3.79 12.09 -14.98
N ASP A 446 -2.94 11.51 -15.83
CA ASP A 446 -3.04 11.63 -17.28
C ASP A 446 -4.33 10.98 -17.82
N ASP A 447 -4.72 9.84 -17.27
CA ASP A 447 -5.95 9.11 -17.63
C ASP A 447 -7.22 9.85 -17.17
N VAL A 448 -7.22 10.38 -15.94
CA VAL A 448 -8.34 11.19 -15.44
C VAL A 448 -8.49 12.50 -16.24
N ARG A 449 -7.38 13.18 -16.58
CA ARG A 449 -7.41 14.38 -17.46
C ARG A 449 -7.96 14.07 -18.85
N PHE A 450 -7.62 12.90 -19.41
CA PHE A 450 -8.17 12.46 -20.69
C PHE A 450 -9.70 12.30 -20.64
N VAL A 451 -10.21 11.60 -19.62
CA VAL A 451 -11.65 11.38 -19.43
C VAL A 451 -12.41 12.70 -19.21
N ILE A 452 -11.86 13.65 -18.44
CA ILE A 452 -12.49 14.97 -18.23
C ILE A 452 -12.64 15.70 -19.56
N LYS A 453 -11.56 15.79 -20.34
CA LYS A 453 -11.57 16.45 -21.64
C LYS A 453 -12.58 15.82 -22.60
N GLU A 454 -12.65 14.49 -22.64
CA GLU A 454 -13.57 13.78 -23.54
C GLU A 454 -15.04 13.92 -23.11
N TYR A 455 -15.37 13.81 -21.82
CA TYR A 455 -16.76 13.69 -21.34
C TYR A 455 -17.35 14.95 -20.69
N LEU A 456 -16.55 15.83 -20.08
CA LEU A 456 -17.01 17.02 -19.33
C LEU A 456 -16.77 18.36 -20.04
N ASP A 457 -15.81 18.43 -20.96
CA ASP A 457 -15.54 19.63 -21.76
C ASP A 457 -16.26 19.56 -23.12
N SER A 458 -16.26 18.39 -23.77
CA SER A 458 -17.00 18.16 -25.02
C SER A 458 -18.51 18.34 -24.87
N SER A 459 -19.06 18.25 -23.65
CA SER A 459 -20.49 18.44 -23.37
C SER A 459 -20.97 19.89 -23.59
N GLY A 460 -20.06 20.84 -23.81
CA GLY A 460 -20.37 22.20 -24.27
C GLY A 460 -20.69 22.31 -25.76
N VAL A 461 -20.40 21.29 -26.57
CA VAL A 461 -20.83 21.17 -27.97
C VAL A 461 -22.02 20.23 -28.02
N GLY A 462 -23.17 20.73 -28.48
CA GLY A 462 -24.44 20.00 -28.49
C GLY A 462 -24.44 18.77 -29.40
N ILE A 463 -23.88 17.66 -28.91
CA ILE A 463 -24.13 16.32 -29.44
C ILE A 463 -25.35 15.80 -28.70
N GLU A 464 -26.51 15.74 -29.38
CA GLU A 464 -27.61 14.89 -28.96
C GLU A 464 -27.10 13.44 -28.93
N ARG A 465 -26.66 13.00 -27.76
CA ARG A 465 -26.42 11.58 -27.49
C ARG A 465 -27.79 10.91 -27.46
N SER A 466 -28.26 10.51 -28.65
CA SER A 466 -29.36 9.55 -28.79
C SER A 466 -29.13 8.43 -27.77
N PRO A 467 -30.14 8.06 -26.96
CA PRO A 467 -29.95 7.02 -25.96
C PRO A 467 -29.53 5.77 -26.71
N ALA A 468 -28.28 5.35 -26.50
CA ALA A 468 -27.76 4.14 -27.09
C ALA A 468 -28.75 3.02 -26.72
N VAL A 469 -29.31 2.39 -27.75
CA VAL A 469 -30.08 1.16 -27.54
C VAL A 469 -29.08 0.19 -26.94
N ILE A 470 -29.20 -0.03 -25.63
CA ILE A 470 -28.48 -1.09 -24.94
C ILE A 470 -29.12 -2.38 -25.46
N GLU A 471 -28.61 -2.88 -26.58
CA GLU A 471 -28.70 -4.31 -26.84
C GLU A 471 -28.07 -4.98 -25.62
N THR A 472 -28.90 -5.69 -24.86
CA THR A 472 -28.44 -6.60 -23.83
C THR A 472 -27.65 -7.70 -24.53
N VAL A 473 -26.34 -7.45 -24.70
CA VAL A 473 -25.37 -8.49 -25.02
C VAL A 473 -25.46 -9.49 -23.87
N ALA A 474 -26.10 -10.62 -24.14
CA ALA A 474 -26.21 -11.69 -23.19
C ALA A 474 -24.79 -12.10 -22.78
N TRP A 475 -24.54 -12.15 -21.48
CA TRP A 475 -23.26 -12.58 -20.93
C TRP A 475 -22.91 -13.97 -21.45
N ASP A 476 -21.85 -14.07 -22.25
CA ASP A 476 -21.23 -15.33 -22.66
C ASP A 476 -20.15 -15.70 -21.63
N PRO A 477 -20.34 -16.75 -20.80
CA PRO A 477 -19.36 -17.17 -19.81
C PRO A 477 -18.05 -17.71 -20.41
N SER A 478 -17.99 -17.95 -21.72
CA SER A 478 -16.80 -18.46 -22.41
C SER A 478 -15.81 -17.36 -22.85
N LEU A 479 -16.22 -16.09 -22.79
CA LEU A 479 -15.33 -14.95 -23.05
C LEU A 479 -14.39 -14.74 -21.86
N THR A 480 -13.25 -15.42 -21.88
CA THR A 480 -12.10 -15.08 -21.03
C THR A 480 -11.70 -13.63 -21.28
N VAL A 481 -11.78 -12.80 -20.23
CA VAL A 481 -11.10 -11.49 -20.22
C VAL A 481 -9.65 -11.73 -20.59
N PRO A 482 -9.12 -11.10 -21.67
CA PRO A 482 -7.71 -11.27 -22.01
C PRO A 482 -6.84 -10.83 -20.84
N THR A 483 -5.94 -11.70 -20.38
CA THR A 483 -4.80 -11.27 -19.57
C THR A 483 -4.05 -10.24 -20.39
N LEU A 484 -4.08 -8.98 -19.94
CA LEU A 484 -3.41 -7.90 -20.63
C LEU A 484 -1.91 -8.00 -20.35
N ASP A 485 -1.21 -8.77 -21.19
CA ASP A 485 0.24 -8.79 -21.23
C ASP A 485 0.73 -7.37 -21.54
N TYR A 486 1.22 -6.67 -20.51
CA TYR A 486 1.83 -5.37 -20.66
C TYR A 486 3.19 -5.52 -21.37
N VAL A 487 3.16 -5.58 -22.70
CA VAL A 487 4.36 -5.56 -23.53
C VAL A 487 5.08 -4.23 -23.31
N THR A 488 6.14 -4.28 -22.52
CA THR A 488 7.05 -3.16 -22.34
C THR A 488 7.87 -2.96 -23.62
N ASN A 489 7.71 -1.81 -24.26
CA ASN A 489 8.67 -1.35 -25.28
C ASN A 489 10.02 -1.05 -24.61
N GLY A 490 10.86 -2.09 -24.51
CA GLY A 490 12.27 -2.02 -24.14
C GLY A 490 13.14 -2.20 -25.37
N ILE A 491 14.07 -1.28 -25.59
CA ILE A 491 14.95 -1.24 -26.75
C ILE A 491 15.89 -2.45 -26.73
N LEU A 492 15.90 -3.23 -27.81
CA LEU A 492 17.01 -4.11 -28.17
C LEU A 492 17.46 -3.77 -29.60
N HIS A 493 18.76 -3.50 -29.75
CA HIS A 493 19.40 -3.23 -31.03
C HIS A 493 19.69 -4.54 -31.79
N ASP A 494 19.72 -4.40 -33.11
CA ASP A 494 19.93 -5.38 -34.18
C ASP A 494 20.84 -6.60 -33.95
N SER A 495 20.49 -7.69 -34.67
CA SER A 495 21.32 -8.79 -35.22
C SER A 495 20.65 -10.16 -34.93
N LEU A 496 20.35 -11.06 -35.87
CA LEU A 496 20.68 -11.18 -37.30
C LEU A 496 19.61 -12.00 -38.07
N LEU A 497 19.44 -11.65 -39.36
CA LEU A 497 19.06 -12.49 -40.51
C LEU A 497 17.71 -13.24 -40.55
N ALA A 498 17.02 -13.03 -41.67
CA ALA A 498 15.78 -13.71 -42.06
C ALA A 498 16.03 -15.01 -42.85
N LEU A 499 15.00 -15.87 -42.93
CA LEU A 499 14.37 -16.41 -44.16
C LEU A 499 13.11 -17.27 -43.78
N PRO A 500 12.18 -17.60 -44.71
CA PRO A 500 10.74 -17.73 -44.43
C PRO A 500 10.22 -19.20 -44.31
N PRO A 501 8.93 -19.44 -44.02
CA PRO A 501 8.44 -20.74 -43.58
C PRO A 501 7.91 -21.65 -44.70
N SER A 502 7.90 -22.96 -44.44
CA SER A 502 7.15 -23.96 -45.21
C SER A 502 6.63 -25.08 -44.29
N GLN A 503 5.30 -25.27 -44.26
CA GLN A 503 4.63 -26.49 -43.81
C GLN A 503 4.51 -27.49 -45.00
N PRO A 504 3.83 -28.65 -44.84
CA PRO A 504 4.08 -29.76 -43.92
C PRO A 504 4.20 -31.10 -44.69
N GLY A 505 4.42 -32.23 -44.00
CA GLY A 505 4.14 -33.55 -44.60
C GLY A 505 4.97 -34.71 -44.05
N ASP A 506 4.26 -35.69 -43.48
CA ASP A 506 4.50 -37.14 -43.47
C ASP A 506 5.92 -37.71 -43.39
N PHE A 507 6.16 -38.56 -42.38
CA PHE A 507 6.75 -39.88 -42.63
C PHE A 507 6.21 -40.95 -41.68
N HIS A 508 5.97 -42.13 -42.24
CA HIS A 508 5.33 -43.30 -41.62
C HIS A 508 6.28 -44.12 -40.70
N ASP A 509 5.65 -44.87 -39.79
CA ASP A 509 6.01 -46.19 -39.24
C ASP A 509 7.47 -46.55 -38.92
N TRP A 510 7.69 -47.10 -37.71
CA TRP A 510 8.24 -48.46 -37.55
C TRP A 510 7.78 -49.07 -36.20
N VAL A 511 7.77 -50.40 -36.13
CA VAL A 511 6.91 -51.19 -35.23
C VAL A 511 7.69 -52.25 -34.43
N HIS A 512 7.27 -52.45 -33.17
CA HIS A 512 7.37 -53.65 -32.30
C HIS A 512 8.64 -54.05 -31.49
N VAL A 513 8.36 -54.33 -30.19
CA VAL A 513 8.80 -55.48 -29.34
C VAL A 513 10.25 -55.44 -28.83
N SER A 514 10.57 -55.65 -27.54
CA SER A 514 10.09 -56.65 -26.54
C SER A 514 10.16 -56.11 -25.08
N ASN A 515 9.14 -56.28 -24.22
CA ASN A 515 8.74 -57.42 -23.36
C ASN A 515 9.45 -57.57 -21.99
N GLY A 516 8.63 -57.72 -20.93
CA GLY A 516 9.00 -57.90 -19.50
C GLY A 516 8.14 -57.01 -18.58
N ALA A 517 6.86 -57.31 -18.30
CA ALA A 517 6.37 -58.24 -17.26
C ALA A 517 6.87 -57.89 -15.83
N SER A 518 6.11 -57.92 -14.72
CA SER A 518 4.69 -58.21 -14.38
C SER A 518 4.55 -58.10 -12.83
N TRP A 519 3.41 -57.96 -12.12
CA TRP A 519 1.97 -57.84 -12.39
C TRP A 519 1.27 -57.36 -11.07
N LEU A 520 0.19 -56.54 -11.14
CA LEU A 520 -0.92 -56.42 -10.14
C LEU A 520 -0.64 -55.90 -8.71
N GLY A 521 -1.56 -55.19 -8.03
CA GLY A 521 -2.84 -54.64 -8.51
C GLY A 521 -3.78 -54.09 -7.41
N VAL A 522 -4.72 -53.23 -7.85
CA VAL A 522 -6.15 -53.08 -7.45
C VAL A 522 -6.47 -53.14 -5.93
N THR A 523 -7.02 -52.08 -5.31
CA THR A 523 -8.48 -51.81 -5.36
C THR A 523 -8.87 -50.42 -4.85
N SER A 524 -9.98 -49.92 -5.39
CA SER A 524 -10.70 -48.71 -4.98
C SER A 524 -11.83 -49.02 -4.00
N VAL A 525 -12.13 -48.06 -3.12
CA VAL A 525 -13.50 -47.61 -2.77
C VAL A 525 -13.47 -46.09 -2.72
#